data_AF-A0A967W2J2-F1
#
_entry.id   AF-A0A967W2J2-F1
#
_cell.length_a   1.000
_cell.length_b   1.000
_cell.length_c   1.000
_cell.angle_alpha   90.00
_cell.angle_beta   90.00
_cell.angle_gamma   90.00
#
_symmetry.space_group_name_H-M   'P 1'
#
loop_
_entity.id
_entity.type
_entity.pdbx_description
1 polymer ?
#
loop_
_entity_poly.entity_id
_entity_poly.type
_entity_poly.pdbx_seq_one_letter_code
_entity_poly.pdbx_strand_id
1 'polypeptide(L)'
;NTLKISFSLASLLLLLSFTTLIQAQTTVTEEIRINSDALIAKAMESDTAWKRLTYLADTFGPRFSGSENLENSIDWIVETM
;
A
#
# COMPACT_ATOMS: atom_id res chain seq x y z
N ASN A 1 -33.44 45.75 16.07
CA ASN A 1 -31.99 45.59 15.80
C ASN A 1 -31.41 44.34 16.48
N THR A 2 -31.76 44.10 17.75
CA THR A 2 -31.36 42.92 18.55
C THR A 2 -31.68 41.56 17.91
N LEU A 3 -32.87 41.41 17.32
CA LEU A 3 -33.28 40.17 16.66
C LEU A 3 -32.39 39.79 15.45
N LYS A 4 -32.02 40.79 14.62
CA LYS A 4 -31.12 40.59 13.47
C LYS A 4 -29.71 40.21 13.91
N ILE A 5 -29.24 40.79 15.02
CA ILE A 5 -27.93 40.48 15.62
C ILE A 5 -27.92 39.04 16.16
N SER A 6 -29.01 38.58 16.79
CA SER A 6 -29.11 37.20 17.28
C SER A 6 -29.11 36.17 16.14
N PHE A 7 -29.78 36.45 15.02
CA PHE A 7 -29.73 35.58 13.84
C PHE A 7 -28.35 35.55 13.19
N SER A 8 -27.66 36.70 13.13
CA SER A 8 -26.29 36.78 12.61
C SER A 8 -25.29 36.00 13.48
N LEU A 9 -25.43 36.10 14.82
CA LEU A 9 -24.58 35.39 15.77
C LEU A 9 -24.82 33.87 15.72
N ALA A 10 -26.07 33.43 15.58
CA ALA A 10 -26.43 32.02 15.42
C ALA A 10 -25.88 31.44 14.10
N SER A 11 -25.94 32.22 13.01
CA SER A 11 -25.35 31.83 11.72
C SER A 11 -23.82 31.69 11.79
N LEU A 12 -23.15 32.62 12.48
CA LEU A 12 -21.71 32.58 12.70
C LEU A 12 -21.29 31.35 13.54
N LEU A 13 -22.05 31.04 14.60
CA LEU A 13 -21.86 29.83 15.42
C LEU A 13 -22.06 28.53 14.63
N LEU A 14 -23.05 28.51 13.72
CA LEU A 14 -23.30 27.37 12.85
C LEU A 14 -22.14 27.14 11.87
N LEU A 15 -21.60 28.22 11.30
CA LEU A 15 -20.43 28.18 10.41
C LEU A 15 -19.15 27.73 11.13
N LEU A 16 -18.92 28.21 12.37
CA LEU A 16 -17.80 27.79 13.22
C LEU A 16 -17.89 26.32 13.65
N SER A 17 -19.10 25.77 13.77
CA SER A 17 -19.31 24.35 14.08
C SER A 17 -19.08 23.45 12.85
N PHE A 18 -19.21 24.01 11.64
CA PHE A 18 -19.01 23.28 10.39
C PHE A 18 -17.52 23.07 10.05
N THR A 19 -16.63 23.95 10.53
CA THR A 19 -15.19 23.87 10.25
C THR A 19 -14.49 22.74 11.02
N THR A 20 -15.02 22.28 12.15
CA THR A 20 -14.42 21.19 12.94
C THR A 20 -14.58 19.81 12.28
N LEU A 21 -15.50 19.68 11.31
CA LEU A 21 -15.74 18.46 10.54
C LEU A 21 -14.79 18.30 9.34
N ILE A 22 -14.05 19.34 8.96
CA ILE A 22 -13.06 19.29 7.87
C ILE A 22 -11.69 18.97 8.47
N GLN A 23 -11.56 17.78 9.07
CA GLN A 23 -10.24 17.22 9.31
C GLN A 23 -9.82 16.47 8.05
N ALA A 24 -8.63 16.76 7.53
CA ALA A 24 -8.08 16.01 6.41
C ALA A 24 -7.84 14.55 6.85
N GLN A 25 -8.39 13.60 6.12
CA GLN A 25 -8.12 12.18 6.37
C GLN A 25 -6.62 11.88 6.18
N THR A 26 -6.02 11.15 7.12
CA THR A 26 -4.64 10.70 6.97
C THR A 26 -4.62 9.63 5.89
N THR A 27 -3.73 9.73 4.90
CA THR A 27 -3.61 8.72 3.84
C THR A 27 -3.11 7.37 4.38
N VAL A 28 -2.36 7.41 5.48
CA VAL A 28 -1.85 6.23 6.18
C VAL A 28 -2.54 6.14 7.53
N THR A 29 -3.45 5.17 7.66
CA THR A 29 -4.11 4.85 8.92
C THR A 29 -3.21 3.98 9.79
N GLU A 30 -3.49 3.93 11.08
CA GLU A 30 -2.79 3.05 12.02
C GLU A 30 -2.97 1.56 11.66
N GLU A 31 -4.14 1.20 11.14
CA GLU A 31 -4.40 -0.16 10.63
C GLU A 31 -3.48 -0.51 9.45
N ILE A 32 -3.31 0.40 8.48
CA ILE A 32 -2.38 0.20 7.36
C ILE A 32 -0.96 0.00 7.88
N ARG A 33 -0.55 0.80 8.89
CA ARG A 33 0.79 0.67 9.49
C ARG A 33 0.98 -0.70 10.14
N ILE A 34 0.06 -1.13 11.00
CA ILE A 34 0.13 -2.44 11.68
C ILE A 34 0.18 -3.58 10.67
N ASN A 35 -0.70 -3.55 9.66
CA ASN A 35 -0.73 -4.59 8.63
C ASN A 35 0.55 -4.59 7.79
N SER A 36 1.10 -3.42 7.47
CA SER A 36 2.36 -3.30 6.73
C SER A 36 3.54 -3.86 7.53
N ASP A 37 3.62 -3.53 8.82
CA ASP A 37 4.67 -4.04 9.71
C ASP A 37 4.60 -5.57 9.82
N ALA A 38 3.40 -6.14 9.93
CA ALA A 38 3.19 -7.59 9.96
C ALA A 38 3.60 -8.26 8.64
N LEU A 39 3.25 -7.67 7.49
CA LEU A 39 3.66 -8.17 6.17
C LEU A 39 5.18 -8.13 5.99
N ILE A 40 5.83 -7.04 6.41
CA ILE A 40 7.29 -6.90 6.37
C ILE A 40 7.93 -7.98 7.26
N ALA A 41 7.47 -8.15 8.50
CA ALA A 41 8.00 -9.18 9.40
C ALA A 41 7.92 -10.58 8.77
N LYS A 42 6.78 -10.93 8.18
CA LYS A 42 6.58 -12.23 7.52
C LYS A 42 7.43 -12.40 6.26
N ALA A 43 7.61 -11.34 5.47
CA ALA A 43 8.50 -11.37 4.31
C ALA A 43 9.97 -11.59 4.72
N MET A 44 10.40 -10.95 5.82
CA MET A 44 11.76 -11.07 6.34
C MET A 44 12.04 -12.42 7.01
N GLU A 45 11.02 -13.10 7.56
CA GLU A 45 11.13 -14.45 8.12
C GLU A 45 11.18 -15.55 7.04
N SER A 46 10.79 -15.25 5.80
CA SER A 46 10.67 -16.23 4.72
C SER A 46 11.92 -16.29 3.84
N ASP A 47 12.45 -17.49 3.61
CA ASP A 47 13.54 -17.74 2.66
C ASP A 47 13.05 -18.07 1.24
N THR A 48 11.73 -18.04 1.00
CA THR A 48 11.12 -18.51 -0.26
C THR A 48 11.63 -17.73 -1.47
N ALA A 49 11.75 -16.40 -1.34
CA ALA A 49 12.25 -15.55 -2.41
C ALA A 49 13.73 -15.86 -2.75
N TRP A 50 14.55 -16.09 -1.72
CA TRP A 50 15.95 -16.46 -1.89
C TRP A 50 16.11 -17.81 -2.57
N LYS A 51 15.37 -18.84 -2.14
CA LYS A 51 15.38 -20.16 -2.76
C LYS A 51 14.99 -20.11 -4.25
N ARG A 52 13.95 -19.35 -4.58
CA ARG A 52 13.51 -19.16 -5.98
C ARG A 52 14.56 -18.41 -6.80
N LEU A 53 15.19 -17.38 -6.24
CA LEU A 53 16.27 -16.65 -6.91
C LEU A 53 17.49 -17.55 -7.17
N THR A 54 17.89 -18.35 -6.19
CA THR A 54 18.97 -19.34 -6.34
C THR A 54 18.64 -20.34 -7.43
N TYR A 55 17.44 -20.93 -7.41
CA TYR A 55 17.01 -21.87 -8.44
C TYR A 55 17.04 -21.23 -9.84
N LEU A 56 16.53 -19.99 -9.97
CA LEU A 56 16.55 -19.26 -11.23
C LEU A 56 17.98 -19.03 -11.75
N ALA A 57 18.91 -18.65 -10.86
CA ALA A 57 20.30 -18.38 -11.21
C ALA A 57 21.05 -19.66 -11.59
N ASP A 58 20.93 -20.71 -10.76
CA ASP A 58 21.73 -21.92 -10.87
C ASP A 58 21.21 -22.86 -11.97
N THR A 59 19.89 -22.87 -12.22
CA THR A 59 19.28 -23.79 -13.20
C THR A 59 19.27 -23.22 -14.61
N PHE A 60 18.88 -21.94 -14.77
CA PHE A 60 18.70 -21.35 -16.11
C PHE A 60 19.86 -20.43 -16.53
N GLY A 61 20.67 -19.91 -15.60
CA GLY A 61 21.80 -19.05 -15.95
C GLY A 61 21.39 -17.76 -16.70
N PRO A 62 22.12 -17.31 -17.73
CA PRO A 62 21.75 -16.13 -18.52
C PRO A 62 20.42 -16.28 -19.26
N ARG A 63 19.54 -15.27 -19.17
CA ARG A 63 18.18 -15.24 -19.74
C ARG A 63 17.97 -14.02 -20.62
N PHE A 64 18.82 -13.87 -21.65
CA PHE A 64 18.65 -12.79 -22.63
C PHE A 64 17.35 -12.98 -23.42
N SER A 65 16.76 -11.89 -23.88
CA SER A 65 15.53 -11.91 -24.66
C SER A 65 15.64 -12.82 -25.89
N GLY A 66 14.66 -13.70 -26.09
CA GLY A 66 14.62 -14.67 -27.19
C GLY A 66 15.53 -15.89 -27.03
N SER A 67 16.18 -16.06 -25.87
CA SER A 67 16.92 -17.28 -25.56
C SER A 67 16.02 -18.39 -25.03
N GLU A 68 16.39 -19.65 -25.27
CA GLU A 68 15.70 -20.82 -24.73
C GLU A 68 15.65 -20.81 -23.19
N ASN A 69 16.73 -20.34 -22.54
CA ASN A 69 16.78 -20.20 -21.08
C ASN A 69 15.76 -19.20 -20.54
N LEU A 70 15.43 -18.15 -21.31
CA LEU A 70 14.38 -17.22 -20.92
C LEU A 70 13.02 -17.94 -20.96
N GLU A 71 12.68 -18.59 -22.07
CA GLU A 71 11.40 -19.30 -22.22
C GLU A 71 11.23 -20.39 -21.14
N ASN A 72 12.25 -21.23 -20.94
CA ASN A 72 12.23 -22.27 -19.89
C ASN A 72 12.04 -21.69 -18.48
N SER A 73 12.63 -20.52 -18.20
CA SER A 73 12.46 -19.86 -16.90
C SER A 73 11.06 -19.25 -16.73
N ILE A 74 10.45 -18.77 -17.82
CA ILE A 74 9.08 -18.24 -17.82
C ILE A 74 8.10 -19.38 -17.56
N ASP A 75 8.25 -20.51 -18.26
CA ASP A 75 7.42 -21.70 -18.06
C ASP A 75 7.45 -22.16 -16.60
N TRP A 76 8.65 -22.23 -16.02
CA TRP A 76 8.81 -22.57 -14.61
C TRP A 76 8.16 -21.55 -13.66
N ILE A 77 8.29 -20.24 -13.93
CA ILE A 77 7.65 -19.20 -13.12
C ILE A 77 6.13 -19.34 -13.16
N VAL A 78 5.54 -19.55 -14.33
CA VAL A 78 4.09 -19.72 -14.52
C VAL A 78 3.58 -20.97 -13.81
N GLU A 79 4.36 -22.05 -13.78
CA GLU A 79 4.00 -23.28 -13.06
C GLU A 79 4.12 -23.11 -11.53
N THR A 80 5.08 -22.32 -11.05
CA THR A 80 5.49 -22.30 -9.64
C THR A 80 4.87 -21.15 -8.81
N MET A 81 4.31 -20.13 -9.46
CA MET A 81 3.70 -18.96 -8.80
C MET A 81 2.18 -18.98 -8.89
#